data_AF-A0A8S2TU73-F1
#
_entry.id   AF-A0A8S2TU73-F1
#
_cell.length_a   1.000
_cell.length_b   1.000
_cell.length_c   1.000
_cell.angle_alpha   90.00
_cell.angle_beta   90.00
_cell.angle_gamma   90.00
#
_symmetry.space_group_name_H-M   'P 1'
#
loop_
_entity.id
_entity.type
_entity.pdbx_description
1 polymer ?
#
loop_
_entity_poly.entity_id
_entity_poly.type
_entity_poly.pdbx_seq_one_letter_code
_entity_poly.pdbx_strand_id
1 'polypeptide(L)'
;MSNKYDTILRIERIQNKQWYTQYNSYKSFSSKKDTERKLFHGCRQESIDLIINSFFNRSFAGVNGTVYGQGAYFSANASYSHNYAKP
;
A
#
# COMPACT_ATOMS: atom_id res chain seq x y z
N MET A 1 2.51 -25.10 8.46
CA MET A 1 2.31 -23.76 9.07
C MET A 1 0.87 -23.39 8.76
N SER A 2 -0.01 -23.39 9.75
CA SER A 2 -1.45 -23.17 9.55
C SER A 2 -1.70 -21.75 9.07
N ASN A 3 -2.34 -21.59 7.91
CA ASN A 3 -2.76 -20.28 7.42
C ASN A 3 -3.69 -19.63 8.43
N LYS A 4 -3.25 -18.50 8.99
CA LYS A 4 -3.90 -17.92 10.16
C LYS A 4 -5.18 -17.15 9.78
N TYR A 5 -5.35 -16.71 8.52
CA TYR A 5 -6.52 -15.96 8.05
C TYR A 5 -6.70 -16.09 6.52
N ASP A 6 -7.57 -17.02 6.07
CA ASP A 6 -7.83 -17.30 4.64
C ASP A 6 -9.19 -16.78 4.13
N THR A 7 -10.03 -16.22 5.01
CA THR A 7 -11.38 -15.77 4.63
C THR A 7 -11.40 -14.27 4.37
N ILE A 8 -11.73 -13.89 3.14
CA ILE A 8 -11.96 -12.49 2.76
C ILE A 8 -13.33 -12.07 3.31
N LEU A 9 -13.34 -11.11 4.23
CA LEU A 9 -14.59 -10.58 4.81
C LEU A 9 -15.24 -9.49 3.93
N ARG A 10 -14.42 -8.60 3.36
CA ARG A 10 -14.88 -7.45 2.58
C ARG A 10 -13.79 -6.96 1.63
N ILE A 11 -14.19 -6.38 0.50
CA ILE A 11 -13.33 -5.63 -0.42
C ILE A 11 -13.98 -4.29 -0.70
N GLU A 12 -13.24 -3.21 -0.49
CA GLU A 12 -13.70 -1.83 -0.72
C GLU A 12 -12.82 -1.14 -1.74
N ARG A 13 -13.45 -0.40 -2.66
CA ARG A 13 -12.74 0.40 -3.67
C ARG A 13 -12.54 1.82 -3.15
N ILE A 14 -11.29 2.22 -2.93
CA ILE A 14 -10.93 3.61 -2.65
C ILE A 14 -11.08 4.44 -3.95
N GLN A 15 -11.87 5.51 -3.91
CA GLN A 15 -12.09 6.39 -5.05
C GLN A 15 -11.70 7.83 -4.74
N ASN A 16 -10.54 8.25 -5.25
CA ASN A 16 -10.11 9.65 -5.21
C ASN A 16 -9.74 10.10 -6.64
N LYS A 17 -10.60 10.93 -7.26
CA LYS A 17 -10.45 11.38 -8.64
C LYS A 17 -9.18 12.23 -8.83
N GLN A 18 -8.87 13.11 -7.88
CA GLN A 18 -7.72 14.00 -7.96
C GLN A 18 -6.42 13.20 -8.01
N TRP A 19 -6.27 12.23 -7.12
CA TRP A 19 -5.06 11.40 -7.07
C TRP A 19 -4.95 10.46 -8.26
N TYR A 20 -6.07 9.91 -8.73
CA TYR A 20 -6.06 9.10 -9.93
C TYR A 20 -5.57 9.89 -11.15
N THR A 21 -6.01 11.13 -11.31
CA THR A 21 -5.52 12.03 -12.37
C THR A 21 -4.03 12.30 -12.22
N GLN A 22 -3.57 12.66 -11.01
CA GLN A 22 -2.15 12.92 -10.75
C GLN A 22 -1.27 11.70 -11.03
N TYR A 23 -1.70 10.51 -10.61
CA TYR A 23 -1.02 9.25 -10.90
C TYR A 23 -0.89 9.00 -12.40
N ASN A 24 -1.97 9.18 -13.17
CA ASN A 24 -1.95 9.00 -14.62
C ASN A 24 -1.03 9.99 -15.33
N SER A 25 -0.96 11.24 -14.85
CA SER A 25 0.00 12.22 -15.37
C SER A 25 1.45 11.76 -15.16
N TYR A 26 1.82 11.30 -13.95
CA TYR A 26 3.17 10.75 -13.72
C TYR A 26 3.45 9.53 -14.60
N LYS A 27 2.46 8.65 -14.76
CA LYS A 27 2.58 7.47 -15.60
C LYS A 27 2.83 7.85 -17.07
N SER A 28 2.14 8.88 -17.59
CA SER A 28 2.33 9.30 -18.99
C SER A 28 3.70 9.94 -19.25
N PHE A 29 4.32 10.57 -18.25
CA PHE A 29 5.68 11.11 -18.37
C PHE A 29 6.78 10.05 -18.26
N SER A 30 6.47 8.87 -17.72
CA SER A 30 7.45 7.78 -17.63
C SER A 30 7.72 7.18 -19.01
N SER A 31 8.97 7.30 -19.48
CA SER A 31 9.43 6.68 -20.73
C SER A 31 9.57 5.14 -20.65
N LYS A 32 9.46 4.59 -19.44
CA LYS A 32 9.59 3.15 -19.17
C LYS A 32 8.23 2.48 -19.21
N LYS A 33 7.96 1.74 -20.29
CA LYS A 33 6.87 0.77 -20.37
C LYS A 33 7.04 -0.28 -19.26
N ASP A 34 5.93 -0.73 -18.69
CA ASP A 34 5.85 -1.84 -17.70
C ASP A 34 6.46 -1.61 -16.31
N THR A 35 6.50 -0.37 -15.83
CA THR A 35 6.95 -0.05 -14.46
C THR A 35 5.86 -0.15 -13.39
N GLU A 36 4.59 -0.19 -13.79
CA GLU A 36 3.46 -0.31 -12.87
C GLU A 36 3.34 -1.73 -12.33
N ARG A 37 3.16 -1.85 -11.00
CA ARG A 37 2.91 -3.13 -10.34
C ARG A 37 1.75 -2.99 -9.36
N LYS A 38 0.91 -4.02 -9.27
CA LYS A 38 -0.08 -4.18 -8.20
C LYS A 38 0.62 -4.87 -7.03
N LEU A 39 0.63 -4.22 -5.88
CA LEU A 39 1.32 -4.68 -4.68
C LEU A 39 0.40 -4.56 -3.46
N PHE A 40 0.71 -5.32 -2.41
CA PHE A 40 0.00 -5.31 -1.14
C PHE A 40 0.73 -4.44 -0.11
N HIS A 41 -0.04 -3.70 0.68
CA HIS A 41 0.44 -2.97 1.85
C HIS A 41 -0.40 -3.38 3.07
N GLY A 42 0.24 -4.03 4.05
CA GLY A 42 -0.40 -4.32 5.33
C GLY A 42 -0.20 -3.14 6.28
N CYS A 43 -1.27 -2.73 6.94
CA CYS A 43 -1.27 -1.65 7.92
C CYS A 43 -2.25 -1.93 9.05
N ARG A 44 -2.10 -1.22 10.16
CA ARG A 44 -3.04 -1.24 11.28
C ARG A 44 -4.33 -0.50 10.92
N GLN A 45 -5.44 -0.89 11.55
CA GLN A 45 -6.74 -0.26 11.37
C GLN A 45 -6.68 1.26 11.56
N GLU A 46 -5.96 1.73 12.58
CA GLU A 46 -5.77 3.14 12.92
C GLU A 46 -5.08 3.96 11.80
N SER A 47 -4.31 3.30 10.93
CA SER A 47 -3.59 3.95 9.84
C SER A 47 -4.42 4.08 8.56
N ILE A 48 -5.55 3.40 8.46
CA ILE A 48 -6.36 3.32 7.22
C ILE A 48 -6.84 4.71 6.80
N ASP A 49 -7.45 5.46 7.72
CA ASP A 49 -7.99 6.80 7.41
C ASP A 49 -6.89 7.77 7.01
N LEU A 50 -5.72 7.67 7.63
CA LEU A 50 -4.56 8.47 7.27
C LEU A 50 -4.07 8.13 5.86
N ILE A 51 -3.93 6.85 5.51
CA ILE A 51 -3.49 6.42 4.17
C ILE A 51 -4.51 6.85 3.10
N ILE A 52 -5.81 6.68 3.36
CA ILE A 52 -6.87 7.03 2.42
C ILE A 52 -6.99 8.55 2.20
N ASN A 53 -6.64 9.38 3.18
CA ASN A 53 -6.78 10.84 3.09
C ASN A 53 -5.46 11.59 2.78
N SER A 54 -4.31 11.01 3.11
CA SER A 54 -3.00 11.66 2.98
C SER A 54 -2.01 10.96 2.06
N PHE A 55 -2.43 9.91 1.34
CA PHE A 55 -1.57 9.04 0.54
C PHE A 55 -0.48 8.35 1.39
N PHE A 56 0.38 7.56 0.74
CA PHE A 56 1.55 6.97 1.38
C PHE A 56 2.63 8.02 1.65
N ASN A 57 2.56 8.68 2.81
CA ASN A 57 3.52 9.70 3.21
C ASN A 57 4.72 9.09 3.96
N ARG A 58 5.94 9.41 3.51
CA ARG A 58 7.19 8.97 4.15
C ARG A 58 7.34 9.45 5.60
N SER A 59 6.65 10.51 6.00
CA SER A 59 6.64 10.99 7.38
C SER A 59 6.01 9.96 8.35
N PHE A 60 5.29 8.96 7.83
CA PHE A 60 4.77 7.81 8.59
C PHE A 60 5.66 6.55 8.45
N ALA A 61 6.88 6.68 7.92
CA ALA A 61 7.83 5.57 7.83
C ALA A 61 8.22 5.06 9.23
N GLY A 62 8.67 3.81 9.31
CA GLY A 62 9.11 3.17 10.56
C GLY A 62 8.15 2.12 11.11
N VAL A 63 6.87 2.17 10.75
CA VAL A 63 5.89 1.15 11.17
C VAL A 63 6.22 -0.24 10.60
N ASN A 64 6.69 -0.28 9.34
CA ASN A 64 7.04 -1.52 8.64
C ASN A 64 8.57 -1.71 8.50
N GLY A 65 9.36 -0.97 9.28
CA GLY A 65 10.82 -0.96 9.23
C GLY A 65 11.42 0.16 8.35
N THR A 66 12.74 0.33 8.43
CA THR A 66 13.51 1.35 7.71
C THR A 66 14.78 0.81 7.07
N VAL A 67 14.94 -0.52 7.00
CA VAL A 67 16.17 -1.19 6.54
C VAL A 67 16.57 -0.77 5.12
N TYR A 68 15.60 -0.54 4.23
CA TYR A 68 15.83 -0.14 2.84
C TYR A 68 15.51 1.34 2.58
N GLY A 69 15.39 2.14 3.65
CA GLY A 69 15.07 3.57 3.58
C GLY A 69 13.79 3.96 4.31
N GLN A 70 13.60 5.27 4.43
CA GLN A 70 12.43 5.86 5.09
C GLN A 70 11.33 6.11 4.05
N GLY A 71 10.44 5.14 3.90
CA GLY A 71 9.32 5.22 2.96
C GLY A 71 8.18 4.26 3.30
N ALA A 72 7.20 4.21 2.41
CA ALA A 72 6.15 3.21 2.46
C ALA A 72 6.60 1.91 1.78
N TYR A 73 6.33 0.79 2.44
CA TYR A 73 6.76 -0.54 2.00
C TYR A 73 5.59 -1.29 1.39
N PHE A 74 5.86 -1.96 0.27
CA PHE A 74 4.89 -2.77 -0.46
C PHE A 74 5.49 -4.14 -0.76
N SER A 75 4.66 -5.16 -0.92
CA SER A 75 5.08 -6.52 -1.24
C SER A 75 4.23 -7.12 -2.36
N ALA A 76 4.85 -7.95 -3.21
CA ALA A 76 4.12 -8.74 -4.19
C ALA A 76 3.28 -9.87 -3.55
N ASN A 77 3.68 -10.32 -2.35
CA ASN A 77 3.03 -11.40 -1.62
C ASN A 77 2.12 -10.86 -0.52
N ALA A 78 0.84 -11.18 -0.60
CA ALA A 78 -0.14 -10.82 0.43
C ALA A 78 0.22 -11.43 1.80
N SER A 79 0.75 -12.66 1.83
CA SER A 79 1.20 -13.34 3.05
C SER A 79 2.30 -12.58 3.79
N TYR A 80 3.21 -11.92 3.07
CA TYR A 80 4.24 -11.08 3.68
C TYR A 80 3.63 -9.80 4.27
N SER A 81 2.78 -9.11 3.50
CA SER A 81 2.09 -7.89 3.97
C SER A 81 1.18 -8.16 5.16
N HIS A 82 0.58 -9.35 5.25
CA HIS A 82 -0.26 -9.74 6.38
C HIS A 82 0.45 -9.63 7.73
N ASN A 83 1.76 -9.87 7.80
CA ASN A 83 2.55 -9.73 9.05
C ASN A 83 2.55 -8.29 9.62
N TYR A 84 2.20 -7.31 8.79
CA TYR A 84 2.13 -5.88 9.14
C TYR A 84 0.68 -5.39 9.30
N ALA A 85 -0.32 -6.19 8.93
CA ALA A 85 -1.74 -5.91 9.10
C ALA A 85 -2.24 -6.40 10.48
N LYS A 86 -1.63 -5.89 11.55
CA LYS A 86 -2.01 -6.26 12.92
C LYS A 86 -3.42 -5.72 13.25
N PRO A 87 -4.23 -6.49 14.00
CA PRO A 87 -5.52 -6.02 14.53
C PRO A 87 -5.37 -4.69 15.27
#